data_AF-A0A8S4QJY4-F1
#
_entry.id   AF-A0A8S4QJY4-F1
#
_cell.length_a   1.000
_cell.length_b   1.000
_cell.length_c   1.000
_cell.angle_alpha   90.00
_cell.angle_beta   90.00
_cell.angle_gamma   90.00
#
_symmetry.space_group_name_H-M   'P 1'
#
loop_
_entity.id
_entity.type
_entity.pdbx_description
1 polymer ?
#
loop_
_entity_poly.entity_id
_entity_poly.type
_entity_poly.pdbx_seq_one_letter_code
_entity_poly.pdbx_strand_id
1 'polypeptide(L)' 'NLRLENSSAMFEKWRVIPVPLSFKVYVFNVSNAEEVNEGAKPILNEIGPYVYK' A
#
# COMPACT_ATOMS: atom_id res chain seq x y z
N ASN A 1 24.11 8.08 18.34
CA ASN A 1 24.48 6.65 18.19
C ASN A 1 23.28 5.83 17.72
N LEU A 2 23.03 5.84 16.41
CA LEU A 2 22.05 4.97 15.74
C LEU A 2 22.85 3.89 15.02
N ARG A 3 23.14 2.78 15.71
CA ARG A 3 23.84 1.63 15.13
C ARG A 3 22.93 0.40 15.23
N LEU A 4 22.75 -0.25 14.09
CA LEU A 4 22.06 -1.55 13.99
C LEU A 4 23.10 -2.63 14.28
N GLU A 5 23.18 -3.04 15.53
CA GLU A 5 24.03 -4.11 16.02
C GLU A 5 23.17 -5.04 16.87
N ASN A 6 23.50 -6.33 16.90
CA ASN A 6 22.62 -7.37 17.48
C ASN A 6 22.22 -7.13 18.94
N SER A 7 23.03 -6.40 19.72
CA SER A 7 22.78 -6.10 21.13
C SER A 7 21.99 -4.80 21.37
N SER A 8 21.70 -4.01 20.33
CA SER A 8 21.07 -2.70 20.50
C SER A 8 19.55 -2.80 20.58
N ALA A 9 18.95 -1.99 21.46
CA ALA A 9 17.48 -1.91 21.57
C ALA A 9 16.81 -1.45 20.27
N MET A 10 17.56 -0.77 19.38
CA MET A 10 17.06 -0.36 18.06
C MET A 10 16.98 -1.55 17.09
N PHE A 11 17.90 -2.51 17.20
CA PHE A 11 17.86 -3.74 16.41
C PHE A 11 16.62 -4.59 16.76
N GLU A 12 16.27 -4.72 18.03
CA GLU A 12 15.06 -5.46 18.45
C GLU A 12 13.76 -4.82 17.92
N LYS A 13 13.68 -3.48 17.93
CA LYS A 13 12.54 -2.75 17.37
C LYS A 13 12.47 -2.82 15.83
N TRP A 14 13.61 -2.95 15.16
CA TRP A 14 13.67 -3.17 13.72
C TRP A 14 13.28 -4.62 13.36
N ARG A 15 13.70 -5.60 14.17
CA ARG A 15 13.42 -7.03 13.99
C ARG A 15 11.95 -7.37 14.20
N VAL A 16 11.30 -6.76 15.19
CA VAL A 16 9.88 -6.95 15.51
C VAL A 16 9.22 -5.59 15.56
N ILE A 17 8.52 -5.23 14.49
CA ILE A 17 7.76 -3.99 14.44
C ILE A 17 6.65 -4.08 15.51
N PRO A 18 6.64 -3.19 16.51
CA PRO A 18 5.77 -3.32 17.69
C PRO A 18 4.30 -2.98 17.44
N VAL A 19 3.93 -2.69 16.18
CA VAL A 19 2.58 -2.28 15.79
C VAL A 19 2.09 -3.13 14.62
N PRO A 20 0.81 -3.56 14.62
CA PRO A 20 0.24 -4.28 13.49
C PRO A 20 0.14 -3.36 12.28
N LEU A 21 0.88 -3.71 11.22
CA LEU A 21 0.81 -3.02 9.94
C LEU A 21 -0.34 -3.61 9.13
N SER A 22 -1.31 -2.77 8.74
CA SER A 22 -2.35 -3.17 7.79
C SER A 22 -2.02 -2.55 6.43
N PHE A 23 -1.78 -3.40 5.44
CA PHE A 23 -1.57 -2.95 4.07
C PHE A 23 -2.92 -2.85 3.35
N LYS A 24 -3.28 -1.64 2.91
CA LYS A 24 -4.55 -1.36 2.23
C LYS A 24 -4.30 -1.09 0.75
N VAL A 25 -4.99 -1.81 -0.11
CA VAL A 25 -4.96 -1.61 -1.56
C VAL A 25 -6.28 -0.99 -2.01
N TYR A 26 -6.19 0.08 -2.79
CA TYR A 26 -7.29 0.73 -3.47
C TYR A 26 -7.07 0.60 -4.97
N VAL A 27 -8.13 0.26 -5.71
CA VAL A 27 -8.10 0.10 -7.16
C VAL A 27 -9.00 1.17 -7.77
N PHE A 28 -8.49 1.88 -8.78
CA PHE A 28 -9.33 2.76 -9.60
C PHE A 28 -9.86 1.98 -10.80
N ASN A 29 -11.11 1.56 -10.74
CA ASN A 29 -11.80 0.88 -11.83
C ASN A 29 -12.18 1.89 -12.93
N VAL A 30 -11.83 1.60 -14.17
CA VAL A 30 -12.21 2.41 -15.34
C VAL A 30 -13.60 1.98 -15.80
N SER A 31 -14.61 2.84 -15.68
CA SER A 31 -15.99 2.47 -16.06
C SER A 31 -16.31 2.66 -17.54
N ASN A 32 -15.49 3.38 -18.29
CA ASN A 32 -15.66 3.66 -19.72
C ASN A 32 -14.47 3.17 -20.56
N ALA A 33 -14.04 1.91 -20.37
CA ALA A 33 -12.82 1.38 -20.96
C ALA A 33 -12.78 1.43 -22.50
N GLU A 34 -13.91 1.15 -23.18
CA GLU A 34 -13.99 1.21 -24.66
C GLU A 34 -13.73 2.64 -25.18
N GLU A 35 -14.41 3.64 -24.62
CA GLU A 35 -14.21 5.05 -25.00
C GLU A 35 -12.78 5.53 -24.74
N VAL A 36 -12.15 5.06 -23.66
CA VAL A 36 -10.76 5.37 -23.36
C VAL A 36 -9.82 4.81 -24.43
N ASN A 37 -10.09 3.60 -24.93
CA ASN A 37 -9.32 3.03 -26.03
C ASN A 37 -9.46 3.84 -27.33
N GLU A 38 -10.56 4.59 -27.48
CA GLU A 38 -10.80 5.54 -28.58
C GLU A 38 -10.25 6.95 -28.31
N GLY A 39 -9.64 7.18 -27.15
CA GLY A 39 -8.99 8.45 -26.78
C GLY A 39 -9.81 9.36 -25.87
N ALA A 40 -10.96 8.90 -25.37
CA ALA A 40 -11.75 9.64 -24.39
C ALA A 40 -11.05 9.72 -23.02
N LYS A 41 -11.50 10.67 -22.19
CA LYS A 41 -11.02 10.80 -20.81
C LYS A 41 -11.54 9.64 -19.95
N PRO A 42 -10.68 8.96 -19.15
CA PRO A 42 -11.14 7.91 -18.24
C PRO A 42 -12.05 8.44 -17.13
N ILE A 43 -13.10 7.68 -16.84
CA ILE A 43 -13.98 7.82 -15.68
C ILE A 43 -13.59 6.72 -14.70
N LEU A 44 -13.12 7.12 -13.53
CA LEU A 44 -12.56 6.22 -12.52
C LEU A 44 -13.50 6.12 -11.31
N ASN A 45 -13.69 4.89 -10.82
CA ASN A 45 -14.35 4.59 -9.56
C ASN A 45 -13.37 3.92 -8.61
N GLU A 46 -13.21 4.47 -7.41
CA GLU A 46 -12.37 3.85 -6.39
C GLU A 46 -13.07 2.60 -5.80
N ILE A 47 -12.34 1.50 -5.71
CA ILE A 47 -12.78 0.23 -5.13
C ILE A 47 -11.76 -0.20 -4.07
N GLY A 48 -12.25 -0.48 -2.87
CA GLY A 48 -11.42 -0.93 -1.75
C GLY A 48 -11.90 -0.39 -0.40
N PRO A 49 -11.10 -0.54 0.67
CA PRO A 49 -9.78 -1.17 0.66
C PRO A 49 -9.83 -2.71 0.66
N TYR A 50 -8.93 -3.33 -0.09
CA TYR A 50 -8.52 -4.72 0.14
C TYR A 50 -7.41 -4.73 1.18
N VAL A 51 -7.64 -5.41 2.32
CA VAL A 51 -6.76 -5.31 3.50
C VAL A 51 -5.97 -6.60 3.71
N TYR A 52 -4.64 -6.49 3.76
CA TYR A 52 -3.70 -7.57 4.08
C TYR A 52 -3.05 -7.33 5.44
N LYS A 53 -2.87 -8.42 6.19
CA LYS A 53 -2.22 -8.46 7.50
C LYS A 53 -0.93 -9.25 7.42
#